data_AF-A0A6B1KFE5-F1
#
_entry.id   AF-A0A6B1KFE5-F1
#
_cell.length_a   1.000
_cell.length_b   1.000
_cell.length_c   1.000
_cell.angle_alpha   90.00
_cell.angle_beta   90.00
_cell.angle_gamma   90.00
#
_symmetry.space_group_name_H-M   'P 1'
#
loop_
_entity.id
_entity.type
_entity.pdbx_description
1 polymer ?
#
loop_
_entity_poly.entity_id
_entity_poly.type
_entity_poly.pdbx_seq_one_letter_code
_entity_poly.pdbx_strand_id
1 'polypeptide(L)'
;MDGGDWLTIAGTLLSSVTLILIARITIRSERKAVERAAAQAERDRQREHIYRIWLQKQEVAESIRLASGKWLDLIAAAYQDLLDGRSVDAEFGSESDTLRKELYSAIAHAAGVGIWISSGDHEVDGFRALDRNSLVRVPMYQALARASRIVITASRGDLQSGRAIDLEEIKKLLEGAKDSRETELLRIAGEVARQEPPSPPPPPHNYLLDPPGGGSYSGGPGGGVL
;
A
#
# COMPACT_ATOMS: atom_id res chain seq x y z
N MET A 1 -16.24 -71.27 42.71
CA MET A 1 -15.77 -69.88 42.46
C MET A 1 -14.75 -70.03 41.37
N ASP A 2 -15.22 -69.85 40.13
CA ASP A 2 -14.55 -70.36 38.94
C ASP A 2 -13.63 -69.27 38.37
N GLY A 3 -12.42 -69.67 37.95
CA GLY A 3 -11.36 -68.79 37.47
C GLY A 3 -11.65 -68.04 36.15
N GLY A 4 -12.90 -68.06 35.67
CA GLY A 4 -13.35 -67.36 34.46
C GLY A 4 -13.58 -65.87 34.65
N ASP A 5 -13.94 -65.41 35.85
CA ASP A 5 -14.33 -64.01 36.09
C ASP A 5 -13.15 -63.02 36.03
N TRP A 6 -11.94 -63.47 36.33
CA TRP A 6 -10.74 -62.60 36.31
C TRP A 6 -10.30 -62.23 34.89
N LEU A 7 -10.51 -63.11 33.91
CA LEU A 7 -10.16 -62.86 32.50
C LEU A 7 -11.11 -61.86 31.84
N THR A 8 -12.40 -61.90 32.18
CA THR A 8 -13.40 -60.95 31.68
C THR A 8 -13.22 -59.54 32.26
N ILE A 9 -12.85 -59.45 33.55
CA ILE A 9 -12.55 -58.16 34.22
C ILE A 9 -11.23 -57.57 33.70
N ALA A 10 -10.19 -58.39 33.49
CA ALA A 10 -8.93 -57.93 32.89
C ALA A 10 -9.11 -57.46 31.43
N GLY A 11 -9.93 -58.15 30.63
CA GLY A 11 -10.21 -57.79 29.24
C GLY A 11 -11.00 -56.48 29.09
N THR A 12 -11.96 -56.20 29.97
CA THR A 12 -12.75 -54.96 29.95
C THR A 12 -11.97 -53.75 30.46
N LEU A 13 -11.06 -53.92 31.42
CA LEU A 13 -10.16 -52.84 31.84
C LEU A 13 -9.13 -52.47 30.77
N LEU A 14 -8.57 -53.46 30.05
CA LEU A 14 -7.62 -53.21 28.96
C LEU A 14 -8.26 -52.54 27.74
N SER A 15 -9.50 -52.90 27.37
CA SER A 15 -10.23 -52.26 26.27
C SER A 15 -10.63 -50.81 26.60
N SER A 16 -10.97 -50.52 27.85
CA SER A 16 -11.33 -49.18 28.32
C SER A 16 -10.13 -48.23 28.30
N VAL A 17 -8.95 -48.70 28.74
CA VAL A 17 -7.71 -47.92 28.77
C VAL A 17 -7.20 -47.60 27.35
N THR A 18 -7.34 -48.54 26.41
CA THR A 18 -6.97 -48.31 25.00
C THR A 18 -7.87 -47.28 24.32
N LEU A 19 -9.18 -47.30 24.55
CA LEU A 19 -10.10 -46.29 24.03
C LEU A 19 -9.83 -44.88 24.59
N ILE A 20 -9.51 -44.76 25.89
CA ILE A 20 -9.16 -43.48 26.51
C ILE A 20 -7.84 -42.93 25.95
N LEU A 21 -6.84 -43.80 25.72
CA LEU A 21 -5.57 -43.42 25.12
C LEU A 21 -5.72 -42.97 23.66
N ILE A 22 -6.51 -43.70 22.86
CA ILE A 22 -6.82 -43.32 21.47
C ILE A 22 -7.51 -41.95 21.46
N ALA A 23 -8.58 -41.77 22.24
CA ALA A 23 -9.29 -40.49 22.31
C ALA A 23 -8.38 -39.32 22.75
N ARG A 24 -7.47 -39.53 23.71
CA ARG A 24 -6.48 -38.51 24.11
C ARG A 24 -5.47 -38.20 23.01
N ILE A 25 -5.06 -39.19 22.22
CA ILE A 25 -4.15 -39.01 21.09
C ILE A 25 -4.87 -38.23 19.99
N THR A 26 -6.12 -38.60 19.65
CA THR A 26 -6.93 -37.91 18.62
C THR A 26 -7.19 -36.45 19.01
N ILE A 27 -7.58 -36.17 20.25
CA ILE A 27 -7.79 -34.80 20.74
C ILE A 27 -6.47 -34.00 20.72
N ARG A 28 -5.33 -34.61 21.03
CA ARG A 28 -4.02 -33.94 20.96
C ARG A 28 -3.58 -33.70 19.51
N SER A 29 -3.83 -34.62 18.58
CA SER A 29 -3.52 -34.41 17.16
C SER A 29 -4.42 -33.36 16.54
N GLU A 30 -5.70 -33.33 16.90
CA GLU A 30 -6.66 -32.30 16.47
C GLU A 30 -6.28 -30.93 17.03
N ARG A 31 -5.92 -30.82 18.32
CA ARG A 31 -5.42 -29.55 18.90
C ARG A 31 -4.15 -29.06 18.21
N LYS A 32 -3.19 -29.95 17.92
CA LYS A 32 -1.97 -29.60 17.16
C LYS A 32 -2.27 -29.20 15.71
N ALA A 33 -3.27 -29.80 15.07
CA ALA A 33 -3.71 -29.44 13.73
C ALA A 33 -4.39 -28.06 13.73
N VAL A 34 -5.25 -27.77 14.71
CA VAL A 34 -5.90 -26.48 14.90
C VAL A 34 -4.88 -25.37 15.22
N GLU A 35 -3.89 -25.64 16.07
CA GLU A 35 -2.80 -24.69 16.37
C GLU A 35 -1.95 -24.37 15.12
N ARG A 36 -1.66 -25.39 14.29
CA ARG A 36 -0.96 -25.19 13.00
C ARG A 36 -1.80 -24.41 12.00
N ALA A 37 -3.09 -24.72 11.90
CA ALA A 37 -4.01 -24.00 11.02
C ALA A 37 -4.18 -22.54 11.46
N ALA A 38 -4.28 -22.27 12.76
CA ALA A 38 -4.33 -20.91 13.31
C ALA A 38 -3.02 -20.14 13.07
N ALA A 39 -1.86 -20.78 13.28
CA ALA A 39 -0.56 -20.18 13.00
C ALA A 39 -0.37 -19.89 11.50
N GLN A 40 -0.89 -20.76 10.63
CA GLN A 40 -0.85 -20.54 9.18
C GLN A 40 -1.80 -19.41 8.76
N ALA A 41 -3.04 -19.39 9.26
CA ALA A 41 -3.99 -18.33 9.00
C ALA A 41 -3.47 -16.96 9.46
N GLU A 42 -2.75 -16.90 10.59
CA GLU A 42 -2.13 -15.66 11.06
C GLU A 42 -0.97 -15.20 10.15
N ARG A 43 -0.13 -16.14 9.68
CA ARG A 43 0.90 -15.82 8.68
C ARG A 43 0.30 -15.34 7.36
N ASP A 44 -0.79 -15.93 6.91
CA ASP A 44 -1.48 -15.54 5.69
C ASP A 44 -2.09 -14.13 5.83
N ARG A 45 -2.71 -13.80 6.96
CA ARG A 45 -3.18 -12.43 7.28
C ARG A 45 -2.04 -11.42 7.31
N GLN A 46 -0.91 -11.78 7.91
CA GLN A 46 0.27 -10.92 7.94
C GLN A 46 0.81 -10.67 6.52
N ARG A 47 0.90 -11.71 5.68
CA ARG A 47 1.30 -11.57 4.27
C ARG A 47 0.34 -10.67 3.49
N GLU A 48 -0.96 -10.87 3.65
CA GLU A 48 -1.99 -10.06 2.99
C GLU A 48 -1.90 -8.59 3.45
N HIS A 49 -1.66 -8.35 4.75
CA HIS A 49 -1.49 -7.00 5.26
C HIS A 49 -0.24 -6.31 4.68
N ILE A 50 0.90 -7.00 4.65
CA ILE A 50 2.15 -6.47 4.06
C ILE A 50 1.97 -6.22 2.55
N TYR A 51 1.32 -7.13 1.83
CA TYR A 51 1.04 -6.99 0.40
C TYR A 51 0.14 -5.78 0.12
N ARG A 52 -0.91 -5.57 0.93
CA ARG A 52 -1.78 -4.40 0.81
C ARG A 52 -1.02 -3.10 1.06
N ILE A 53 -0.18 -3.04 2.09
CA ILE A 53 0.66 -1.87 2.36
C ILE A 53 1.59 -1.59 1.18
N TRP A 54 2.21 -2.63 0.62
CA TRP A 54 3.09 -2.49 -0.54
C TRP A 54 2.34 -1.91 -1.75
N LEU A 55 1.14 -2.41 -2.07
CA LEU A 55 0.30 -1.88 -3.13
C LEU A 55 -0.09 -0.41 -2.88
N GLN A 56 -0.50 -0.07 -1.66
CA GLN A 56 -0.84 1.30 -1.28
C GLN A 56 0.35 2.25 -1.47
N LYS A 57 1.57 1.80 -1.14
CA LYS A 57 2.78 2.58 -1.37
C LYS A 57 3.05 2.84 -2.86
N GLN A 58 2.83 1.84 -3.71
CA GLN A 58 2.95 2.03 -5.16
C GLN A 58 1.92 3.03 -5.69
N GLU A 59 0.67 2.90 -5.28
CA GLU A 59 -0.42 3.81 -5.68
C GLU A 59 -0.13 5.26 -5.27
N VAL A 60 0.38 5.46 -4.06
CA VAL A 60 0.78 6.78 -3.57
C VAL A 60 1.97 7.35 -4.36
N ALA A 61 3.01 6.54 -4.60
CA ALA A 61 4.16 6.97 -5.38
C ALA A 61 3.74 7.44 -6.78
N GLU A 62 2.85 6.69 -7.42
CA GLU A 62 2.29 7.02 -8.72
C GLU A 62 1.41 8.28 -8.67
N SER A 63 0.61 8.44 -7.62
CA SER A 63 -0.21 9.63 -7.41
C SER A 63 0.65 10.90 -7.28
N ILE A 64 1.74 10.83 -6.52
CA ILE A 64 2.71 11.94 -6.41
C ILE A 64 3.34 12.22 -7.77
N ARG A 65 3.78 11.19 -8.50
CA ARG A 65 4.40 11.32 -9.82
C ARG A 65 3.49 12.03 -10.82
N LEU A 66 2.23 11.62 -10.88
CA LEU A 66 1.23 12.17 -11.79
C LEU A 66 0.83 13.59 -11.40
N ALA A 67 0.45 13.83 -10.13
CA ALA A 67 -0.01 15.15 -9.68
C ALA A 67 1.08 16.22 -9.80
N SER A 68 2.32 15.88 -9.40
CA SER A 68 3.47 16.79 -9.55
C SER A 68 3.83 17.05 -11.02
N GLY A 69 3.73 16.02 -11.88
CA GLY A 69 3.99 16.15 -13.32
C GLY A 69 2.98 17.09 -13.98
N LYS A 70 1.69 16.83 -13.79
CA LYS A 70 0.61 17.67 -14.34
C LYS A 70 0.74 19.13 -13.90
N TRP A 71 1.05 19.37 -12.63
CA TRP A 71 1.18 20.72 -12.12
C TRP A 71 2.39 21.45 -12.71
N LEU A 72 3.52 20.74 -12.87
CA LEU A 72 4.71 21.27 -13.53
C LEU A 72 4.42 21.60 -15.00
N ASP A 73 3.75 20.71 -15.73
CA ASP A 73 3.39 20.91 -17.13
C ASP A 73 2.45 22.11 -17.31
N LEU A 74 1.45 22.27 -16.43
CA LEU A 74 0.55 23.42 -16.43
C LEU A 74 1.31 24.74 -16.25
N ILE A 75 2.21 24.82 -15.27
CA ILE A 75 3.00 26.02 -15.01
C ILE A 75 3.98 26.28 -16.16
N ALA A 76 4.58 25.24 -16.73
CA ALA A 76 5.49 25.35 -17.88
C ALA A 76 4.77 25.90 -19.12
N ALA A 77 3.55 25.43 -19.40
CA ALA A 77 2.72 25.95 -20.49
C ALA A 77 2.41 27.44 -20.29
N ALA A 78 1.96 27.83 -19.09
CA ALA A 78 1.68 29.23 -18.79
C ALA A 78 2.94 30.10 -18.83
N TYR A 79 4.09 29.58 -18.42
CA TYR A 79 5.38 30.26 -18.57
C TYR A 79 5.74 30.50 -20.05
N GLN A 80 5.51 29.52 -20.93
CA GLN A 80 5.70 29.70 -22.37
C GLN A 80 4.75 30.75 -22.96
N ASP A 81 3.49 30.77 -22.53
CA ASP A 81 2.55 31.82 -22.94
C ASP A 81 3.05 33.22 -22.54
N LEU A 82 3.54 33.37 -21.31
CA LEU A 82 4.12 34.63 -20.85
C LEU A 82 5.39 35.02 -21.63
N LEU A 83 6.26 34.06 -21.98
CA LEU A 83 7.44 34.31 -22.82
C LEU A 83 7.07 34.77 -24.23
N ASP A 84 6.05 34.14 -24.82
CA ASP A 84 5.55 34.45 -26.15
C ASP A 84 4.72 35.76 -26.19
N GLY A 85 4.51 36.41 -25.03
CA GLY A 85 3.65 37.59 -24.91
C GLY A 85 2.16 37.28 -25.10
N ARG A 86 1.77 36.00 -24.99
CA ARG A 86 0.36 35.57 -24.99
C ARG A 86 -0.26 35.76 -23.62
N SER A 87 -1.58 35.87 -23.58
CA SER A 87 -2.33 35.79 -22.33
C SER A 87 -2.32 34.37 -21.78
N VAL A 88 -2.05 34.23 -20.50
CA VAL A 88 -2.26 32.96 -19.77
C VAL A 88 -3.75 32.65 -19.70
N ASP A 89 -4.09 31.37 -19.75
CA ASP A 89 -5.47 30.89 -19.60
C ASP A 89 -6.14 31.44 -18.32
N ALA A 90 -7.39 31.89 -18.46
CA ALA A 90 -8.20 32.35 -17.34
C ALA A 90 -8.46 31.24 -16.31
N GLU A 91 -8.50 29.97 -16.74
CA GLU A 91 -8.72 28.81 -15.89
C GLU A 91 -7.45 28.36 -15.14
N PHE A 92 -6.27 28.90 -15.49
CA PHE A 92 -5.00 28.53 -14.87
C PHE A 92 -5.05 28.57 -13.34
N GLY A 93 -5.68 29.60 -12.77
CA GLY A 93 -5.77 29.76 -11.32
C GLY A 93 -6.56 28.65 -10.64
N SER A 94 -7.70 28.25 -11.21
CA SER A 94 -8.53 27.16 -10.70
C SER A 94 -7.92 25.78 -10.93
N GLU A 95 -7.29 25.57 -12.09
CA GLU A 95 -6.64 24.31 -12.41
C GLU A 95 -5.38 24.09 -11.54
N SER A 96 -4.57 25.14 -11.38
CA SER A 96 -3.42 25.14 -10.48
C SER A 96 -3.83 24.86 -9.02
N ASP A 97 -4.93 25.44 -8.53
CA ASP A 97 -5.42 25.13 -7.18
C ASP A 97 -5.92 23.68 -7.03
N THR A 98 -6.47 23.11 -8.10
CA THR A 98 -6.92 21.71 -8.13
C THR A 98 -5.71 20.77 -8.05
N LEU A 99 -4.73 20.94 -8.94
CA LEU A 99 -3.50 20.14 -8.96
C LEU A 99 -2.69 20.29 -7.67
N ARG A 100 -2.67 21.49 -7.08
CA ARG A 100 -2.08 21.75 -5.76
C ARG A 100 -2.74 20.92 -4.65
N LYS A 101 -4.07 20.77 -4.68
CA LYS A 101 -4.83 19.96 -3.71
C LYS A 101 -4.61 18.46 -3.95
N GLU A 102 -4.57 18.03 -5.21
CA GLU A 102 -4.26 16.64 -5.57
C GLU A 102 -2.87 16.23 -5.07
N LEU A 103 -1.85 17.04 -5.36
CA LEU A 103 -0.49 16.78 -4.90
C LEU A 103 -0.39 16.80 -3.37
N TYR A 104 -1.09 17.73 -2.71
CA TYR A 104 -1.20 17.72 -1.25
C TYR A 104 -1.79 16.42 -0.73
N SER A 105 -2.91 15.97 -1.30
CA SER A 105 -3.57 14.74 -0.89
C SER A 105 -2.66 13.53 -1.05
N ALA A 106 -1.92 13.46 -2.16
CA ALA A 106 -0.96 12.39 -2.42
C ALA A 106 0.19 12.39 -1.40
N ILE A 107 0.75 13.56 -1.09
CA ILE A 107 1.81 13.74 -0.07
C ILE A 107 1.30 13.38 1.34
N ALA A 108 0.09 13.80 1.70
CA ALA A 108 -0.52 13.46 2.99
C ALA A 108 -0.79 11.95 3.10
N HIS A 109 -1.23 11.32 2.01
CA HIS A 109 -1.43 9.87 1.97
C HIS A 109 -0.09 9.12 2.12
N ALA A 110 1.00 9.63 1.53
CA ALA A 110 2.35 9.10 1.71
C ALA A 110 2.77 9.00 3.17
N ALA A 111 2.54 10.06 3.95
CA ALA A 111 2.80 10.06 5.38
C ALA A 111 1.95 9.00 6.12
N GLY A 112 0.71 8.77 5.68
CA GLY A 112 -0.19 7.75 6.22
C GLY A 112 0.27 6.30 5.96
N VAL A 113 0.85 6.03 4.80
CA VAL A 113 1.36 4.69 4.43
C VAL A 113 2.84 4.47 4.79
N GLY A 114 3.45 5.45 5.45
CA GLY A 114 4.85 5.38 5.90
C GLY A 114 5.88 5.54 4.79
N ILE A 115 5.52 6.20 3.68
CA ILE A 115 6.48 6.77 2.73
C ILE A 115 6.93 8.10 3.32
N TRP A 116 8.24 8.27 3.44
CA TRP A 116 8.78 9.54 3.89
C TRP A 116 8.88 10.51 2.73
N ILE A 117 8.80 11.81 2.97
CA ILE A 117 9.01 12.85 1.94
C ILE A 117 10.11 13.80 2.38
N SER A 118 11.03 14.19 1.50
CA SER A 118 12.14 15.05 1.90
C SER A 118 11.66 16.47 2.22
N SER A 119 12.03 16.98 3.40
CA SER A 119 11.95 18.40 3.73
C SER A 119 13.31 19.03 3.47
N GLY A 120 13.43 19.96 2.53
CA GLY A 120 14.71 20.47 2.03
C GLY A 120 15.66 21.12 3.06
N ASP A 121 15.22 21.29 4.31
CA ASP A 121 16.00 21.90 5.39
C ASP A 121 16.83 20.90 6.22
N HIS A 122 16.63 19.59 6.07
CA HIS A 122 17.40 18.59 6.81
C HIS A 122 17.77 17.38 5.95
N GLU A 123 19.08 17.18 5.76
CA GLU A 123 19.71 15.98 5.19
C GLU A 123 19.49 14.71 6.06
N VAL A 124 18.85 14.86 7.22
CA VAL A 124 18.68 13.79 8.21
C VAL A 124 17.20 13.48 8.35
N ASP A 125 16.89 12.26 7.92
CA ASP A 125 15.62 11.53 8.05
C ASP A 125 14.39 12.20 7.46
N GLY A 126 13.72 11.45 6.60
CA GLY A 126 12.58 11.93 5.86
C GLY A 126 11.51 12.57 6.76
N PHE A 127 10.70 13.42 6.16
CA PHE A 127 9.70 14.21 6.85
C PHE A 127 8.30 13.65 6.60
N ARG A 128 7.47 13.58 7.65
CA ARG A 128 6.04 13.31 7.52
C ARG A 128 5.32 14.64 7.39
N ALA A 129 4.91 14.99 6.18
CA ALA A 129 4.03 16.12 5.97
C ALA A 129 2.62 15.79 6.51
N LEU A 130 2.35 16.16 7.76
CA LEU A 130 1.08 15.88 8.44
C LEU A 130 0.03 16.99 8.21
N ASP A 131 0.46 18.19 7.79
CA ASP A 131 -0.44 19.32 7.55
C ASP A 131 0.03 20.23 6.38
N ARG A 132 -0.77 21.24 6.04
CA ARG A 132 -0.45 22.18 4.95
C ARG A 132 0.78 23.05 5.24
N ASN A 133 1.04 23.38 6.51
CA ASN A 133 2.19 24.20 6.89
C ASN A 133 3.51 23.45 6.74
N SER A 134 3.44 22.13 6.82
CA SER A 134 4.55 21.21 6.63
C SER A 134 5.00 21.11 5.16
N LEU A 135 4.08 21.30 4.20
CA LEU A 135 4.38 21.20 2.77
C LEU A 135 5.29 22.30 2.23
N VAL A 136 5.33 23.46 2.88
CA VAL A 136 6.22 24.55 2.45
C VAL A 136 7.70 24.16 2.59
N ARG A 137 7.98 23.09 3.34
CA ARG A 137 9.32 22.50 3.49
C ARG A 137 9.64 21.47 2.40
N VAL A 138 8.65 21.01 1.64
CA VAL A 138 8.86 20.09 0.51
C VAL A 138 9.27 20.94 -0.70
N PRO A 139 10.54 20.86 -1.16
CA PRO A 139 11.07 21.84 -2.12
C PRO A 139 10.29 21.91 -3.42
N MET A 140 9.92 20.75 -3.98
CA MET A 140 9.09 20.67 -5.19
C MET A 140 7.74 21.38 -4.99
N TYR A 141 7.02 21.09 -3.90
CA TYR A 141 5.71 21.69 -3.64
C TYR A 141 5.81 23.20 -3.48
N GLN A 142 6.80 23.67 -2.72
CA GLN A 142 7.04 25.09 -2.49
C GLN A 142 7.35 25.82 -3.80
N ALA A 143 8.21 25.25 -4.64
CA ALA A 143 8.60 25.82 -5.92
C ALA A 143 7.40 25.94 -6.87
N LEU A 144 6.60 24.88 -7.03
CA LEU A 144 5.39 24.88 -7.87
C LEU A 144 4.34 25.88 -7.35
N ALA A 145 4.14 25.95 -6.03
CA ALA A 145 3.21 26.89 -5.42
C ALA A 145 3.64 28.36 -5.64
N ARG A 146 4.95 28.63 -5.52
CA ARG A 146 5.51 29.97 -5.75
C ARG A 146 5.42 30.36 -7.22
N ALA A 147 5.82 29.48 -8.14
CA ALA A 147 5.74 29.72 -9.58
C ALA A 147 4.29 29.99 -10.02
N SER A 148 3.34 29.17 -9.55
CA SER A 148 1.91 29.37 -9.80
C SER A 148 1.41 30.74 -9.35
N ARG A 149 1.84 31.20 -8.17
CA ARG A 149 1.44 32.53 -7.66
C ARG A 149 1.98 33.65 -8.53
N ILE A 150 3.22 33.55 -9.00
CA ILE A 150 3.80 34.53 -9.93
C ILE A 150 3.01 34.54 -11.23
N VAL A 151 2.71 33.38 -11.82
CA VAL A 151 1.90 33.27 -13.05
C VAL A 151 0.49 33.86 -12.87
N ILE A 152 -0.20 33.58 -11.77
CA ILE A 152 -1.53 34.16 -11.46
C ILE A 152 -1.44 35.69 -11.32
N THR A 153 -0.34 36.20 -10.77
CA THR A 153 -0.15 37.65 -10.61
C THR A 153 0.11 38.30 -11.96
N ALA A 154 0.93 37.66 -12.81
CA ALA A 154 1.19 38.06 -14.18
C ALA A 154 -0.10 38.06 -15.04
N SER A 155 -0.94 37.02 -14.93
CA SER A 155 -2.16 36.88 -15.73
C SER A 155 -3.25 37.91 -15.39
N ARG A 156 -3.26 38.42 -14.14
CA ARG A 156 -4.23 39.44 -13.69
C ARG A 156 -3.90 40.86 -14.15
N GLY A 157 -2.79 41.07 -14.87
CA GLY A 157 -2.43 42.39 -15.38
C GLY A 157 -1.98 43.37 -14.30
N ASP A 158 -1.54 42.89 -13.13
CA ASP A 158 -0.95 43.72 -12.05
C ASP A 158 0.44 44.32 -12.41
N LEU A 159 0.73 44.33 -13.71
CA LEU A 159 1.80 45.04 -14.41
C LEU A 159 1.72 46.58 -14.23
N GLN A 160 0.59 47.11 -13.76
CA GLN A 160 0.45 48.54 -13.43
C GLN A 160 1.37 49.01 -12.29
N SER A 161 1.95 48.07 -11.52
CA SER A 161 2.89 48.37 -10.44
C SER A 161 4.33 48.69 -10.90
N GLY A 162 4.63 48.62 -12.20
CA GLY A 162 6.00 48.81 -12.71
C GLY A 162 6.97 47.69 -12.33
N ARG A 163 6.51 46.63 -11.65
CA ARG A 163 7.27 45.38 -11.50
C ARG A 163 7.18 44.60 -12.79
N ALA A 164 8.30 44.50 -13.50
CA ALA A 164 8.45 43.51 -14.57
C ALA A 164 8.13 42.12 -13.99
N ILE A 165 7.36 41.32 -14.73
CA ILE A 165 7.17 39.89 -14.41
C ILE A 165 8.55 39.25 -14.37
N ASP A 166 8.91 38.65 -13.24
CA ASP A 166 10.22 37.98 -13.10
C ASP A 166 10.15 36.59 -13.74
N LEU A 167 10.20 36.56 -15.08
CA LEU A 167 10.21 35.33 -15.88
C LEU A 167 11.41 34.46 -15.54
N GLU A 168 12.54 35.07 -15.15
CA GLU A 168 13.74 34.36 -14.71
C GLU A 168 13.51 33.65 -13.37
N GLU A 169 12.77 34.25 -12.45
CA GLU A 169 12.34 33.59 -11.21
C GLU A 169 11.42 32.39 -11.50
N ILE A 170 10.43 32.53 -12.39
CA ILE A 170 9.55 31.41 -12.77
C ILE A 170 10.37 30.25 -13.34
N LYS A 171 11.32 30.54 -14.24
CA LYS A 171 12.23 29.55 -14.83
C LYS A 171 13.03 28.81 -13.76
N LYS A 172 13.70 29.54 -12.85
CA LYS A 172 14.48 28.94 -11.75
C LYS A 172 13.63 28.07 -10.84
N LEU A 173 12.39 28.47 -10.56
CA LEU A 173 11.46 27.69 -9.76
C LEU A 173 11.01 26.42 -10.48
N LEU A 174 10.77 26.48 -11.79
CA LEU A 174 10.44 25.29 -12.60
C LEU A 174 11.59 24.29 -12.66
N GLU A 175 12.81 24.77 -12.89
CA GLU A 175 14.02 23.94 -12.89
C GLU A 175 14.24 23.29 -11.51
N GLY A 176 14.21 24.10 -10.43
CA GLY A 176 14.34 23.58 -9.07
C GLY A 176 13.23 22.61 -8.68
N ALA A 177 11.98 22.83 -9.14
CA ALA A 177 10.87 21.91 -8.93
C ALA A 177 11.08 20.58 -9.66
N LYS A 178 11.58 20.62 -10.90
CA LYS A 178 11.88 19.44 -11.70
C LYS A 178 12.96 18.58 -11.05
N ASP A 179 14.07 19.19 -10.65
CA ASP A 179 15.19 18.48 -10.02
C ASP A 179 14.79 17.90 -8.66
N SER A 180 14.05 18.67 -7.87
CA SER A 180 13.50 18.22 -6.59
C SER A 180 12.53 17.06 -6.78
N ARG A 181 11.66 17.14 -7.81
CA ARG A 181 10.71 16.07 -8.15
C ARG A 181 11.44 14.78 -8.51
N GLU A 182 12.45 14.86 -9.38
CA GLU A 182 13.20 13.68 -9.82
C GLU A 182 13.91 13.00 -8.65
N THR A 183 14.61 13.79 -7.83
CA THR A 183 15.28 13.30 -6.62
C THR A 183 14.29 12.60 -5.69
N GLU A 184 13.13 13.21 -5.50
CA GLU A 184 12.12 12.70 -4.57
C GLU A 184 11.45 11.42 -5.10
N LEU A 185 11.16 11.36 -6.39
CA LEU A 185 10.61 10.16 -7.02
C LEU A 185 11.60 9.00 -7.00
N LEU A 186 12.89 9.26 -7.22
CA LEU A 186 13.94 8.24 -7.10
C LEU A 186 14.04 7.70 -5.67
N ARG A 187 13.96 8.58 -4.67
CA ARG A 187 13.96 8.19 -3.26
C ARG A 187 12.74 7.34 -2.91
N ILE A 188 11.54 7.77 -3.30
CA ILE A 188 10.30 7.02 -3.10
C ILE A 188 10.38 5.66 -3.81
N ALA A 189 10.84 5.61 -5.06
CA ALA A 189 11.02 4.36 -5.79
C ALA A 189 12.01 3.43 -5.07
N GLY A 190 13.11 3.97 -4.54
CA GLY A 190 14.05 3.22 -3.71
C GLY A 190 13.43 2.68 -2.42
N GLU A 191 12.60 3.46 -1.72
CA GLU A 191 11.88 3.01 -0.53
C GLU A 191 10.88 1.89 -0.82
N VAL A 192 10.16 2.01 -1.94
CA VAL A 192 9.21 0.98 -2.40
C VAL A 192 9.95 -0.29 -2.82
N ALA A 193 11.06 -0.17 -3.55
CA ALA A 193 11.84 -1.30 -4.07
C ALA A 193 12.61 -2.07 -2.99
N ARG A 194 13.03 -1.41 -1.90
CA ARG A 194 13.68 -2.07 -0.75
C ARG A 194 12.74 -3.05 -0.02
N GLN A 195 11.43 -2.93 -0.24
CA GLN A 195 10.45 -3.89 0.23
C GLN A 195 10.23 -4.88 -0.91
N GLU A 196 10.94 -6.02 -0.89
CA GLU A 196 10.65 -7.11 -1.83
C GLU A 196 9.13 -7.34 -1.86
N PRO A 197 8.52 -7.47 -3.04
CA PRO A 197 7.09 -7.74 -3.12
C PRO A 197 6.85 -9.05 -2.35
N PRO A 198 6.09 -9.03 -1.24
CA PRO A 198 5.77 -10.27 -0.57
C PRO A 198 5.05 -11.16 -1.59
N SER A 199 5.38 -12.45 -1.61
CA SER A 199 4.67 -13.39 -2.48
C SER A 199 3.17 -13.21 -2.24
N PRO A 200 2.35 -13.11 -3.31
CA PRO A 200 0.92 -12.96 -3.16
C PRO A 200 0.41 -14.08 -2.24
N PRO A 201 -0.56 -13.80 -1.36
CA PRO A 201 -1.09 -14.82 -0.47
C PRO A 201 -1.55 -16.01 -1.33
N PRO A 202 -1.30 -17.25 -0.90
CA PRO A 202 -1.82 -18.40 -1.62
C PRO A 202 -3.35 -18.24 -1.74
N PRO A 203 -3.97 -18.72 -2.84
CA PRO A 203 -5.42 -18.73 -2.94
C PRO A 203 -5.99 -19.41 -1.69
N PRO A 204 -7.15 -18.97 -1.17
CA PRO A 204 -7.71 -19.54 0.05
C PRO A 204 -7.81 -21.04 -0.12
N HIS A 205 -6.97 -21.78 0.59
CA HIS A 205 -7.17 -23.21 0.73
C HIS A 205 -8.51 -23.34 1.43
N ASN A 206 -9.46 -24.00 0.78
CA ASN A 206 -10.59 -24.54 1.49
C ASN A 206 -10.01 -25.49 2.54
N TYR A 207 -9.83 -25.01 3.77
CA TYR A 207 -9.56 -25.81 4.96
C TYR A 207 -10.80 -26.65 5.33
N LEU A 208 -11.57 -27.07 4.33
CA LEU A 208 -12.53 -28.14 4.45
C LEU A 208 -11.70 -29.35 4.84
N LEU A 209 -11.77 -29.65 6.13
CA LEU A 209 -11.49 -30.93 6.74
C LEU A 209 -11.71 -32.02 5.70
N ASP A 210 -10.63 -32.60 5.15
CA ASP A 210 -10.74 -33.94 4.60
C ASP A 210 -11.27 -34.79 5.77
N PRO A 211 -12.50 -35.32 5.69
CA PRO A 211 -13.00 -36.18 6.75
C PRO A 211 -12.02 -37.37 6.86
N PRO A 212 -11.52 -37.68 8.06
CA PRO A 212 -10.70 -38.86 8.25
C PRO A 212 -11.58 -40.07 7.99
N GLY A 213 -11.40 -40.71 6.83
CA GLY A 213 -12.06 -41.98 6.52
C GLY A 213 -13.11 -41.90 5.42
N GLY A 214 -12.74 -41.44 4.22
CA GLY A 214 -13.39 -41.89 3.00
C GLY A 214 -13.00 -43.34 2.71
N GLY A 215 -13.54 -44.29 3.49
CA GLY A 215 -13.40 -45.71 3.22
C GLY A 215 -13.88 -45.99 1.80
N SER A 216 -12.99 -46.50 0.96
CA SER A 216 -13.30 -46.94 -0.39
C SER A 216 -14.30 -48.10 -0.32
N TYR A 217 -15.59 -47.82 -0.49
CA TYR A 217 -16.58 -48.85 -0.74
C TYR A 217 -16.41 -49.33 -2.20
N SER A 218 -15.59 -50.36 -2.37
CA SER A 218 -15.61 -51.21 -3.57
C SER A 218 -16.85 -52.11 -3.51
N GLY A 219 -17.99 -51.57 -3.89
CA GLY A 219 -19.25 -52.30 -4.02
C GLY A 219 -19.48 -52.77 -5.45
N GLY A 220 -19.01 -53.98 -5.76
CA GLY A 220 -19.59 -54.84 -6.79
C GLY A 220 -19.54 -56.29 -6.27
N PRO A 221 -20.25 -57.27 -6.84
CA PRO A 221 -21.17 -57.25 -7.98
C PRO A 221 -22.55 -57.88 -7.66
N GLY A 222 -23.51 -57.78 -8.56
CA GLY A 222 -24.77 -58.54 -8.51
C GLY A 222 -25.82 -57.79 -9.31
N GLY A 223 -26.28 -58.27 -10.46
CA GLY A 223 -26.79 -59.60 -10.72
C GLY A 223 -28.22 -59.36 -11.21
N GLY A 224 -28.43 -59.52 -12.51
CA GLY A 224 -29.68 -59.15 -13.17
C GLY A 224 -30.88 -59.98 -12.75
N VAL A 225 -32.07 -59.48 -13.11
CA VAL A 225 -33.21 -60.28 -13.52
C VAL A 225 -33.95 -59.50 -14.61
N LEU A 226 -34.45 -60.27 -15.57
CA LEU A 226 -35.33 -59.95 -16.69
C LEU A 226 -36.53 -59.07 -16.33
#